data_AF-A0A2N3F7N9-F1
#
_entry.id   AF-A0A2N3F7N9-F1
#
_cell.length_a   1.000
_cell.length_b   1.000
_cell.length_c   1.000
_cell.angle_alpha   90.00
_cell.angle_beta   90.00
_cell.angle_gamma   90.00
#
_symmetry.space_group_name_H-M   'P 1'
#
loop_
_entity.id
_entity.type
_entity.pdbx_description
1 polymer ?
#
loop_
_entity_poly.entity_id
_entity_poly.type
_entity_poly.pdbx_seq_one_letter_code
_entity_poly.pdbx_strand_id
1 'polypeptide(L)'
;MSPFDERSQVLQLVAGLPPYIKYVILTAVPWVELRGSIPLAVQQGEQLYLPIILVTNMLVFFPTYFILGWVYHLIPEGTWLHRKLEGVRRNARPLVEKYGLIGLAVFVAIPLPGTGAYSGAAAAWLLGMGWKKSFFSVALGVCGAFFIVWGLSEAVAGGFRFFG
;
A
#
# COMPACT_ATOMS: atom_id res chain seq x y z
N MET A 1 -5.01 -34.56 -9.08
CA MET A 1 -5.27 -33.26 -9.72
C MET A 1 -3.92 -32.70 -10.15
N SER A 2 -3.75 -32.25 -11.39
CA SER A 2 -2.44 -31.74 -11.84
C SER A 2 -2.23 -30.28 -11.39
N PRO A 3 -0.99 -29.84 -11.10
CA PRO A 3 -0.72 -28.43 -10.77
C PRO A 3 -1.09 -27.42 -11.87
N PHE A 4 -1.32 -27.89 -13.11
CA PHE A 4 -1.73 -27.05 -14.24
C PHE A 4 -3.25 -26.76 -14.25
N ASP A 5 -4.07 -27.68 -13.72
CA ASP A 5 -5.53 -27.51 -13.65
C ASP A 5 -5.95 -26.52 -12.56
N GLU A 6 -5.20 -26.46 -11.46
CA GLU A 6 -5.46 -25.48 -10.39
C GLU A 6 -5.15 -24.05 -10.84
N ARG A 7 -4.07 -23.85 -11.61
CA ARG A 7 -3.72 -22.53 -12.17
C ARG A 7 -4.77 -22.04 -13.16
N SER A 8 -5.26 -22.89 -14.05
CA SER A 8 -6.29 -22.52 -15.02
C SER A 8 -7.64 -22.23 -14.36
N GLN A 9 -8.00 -22.96 -13.30
CA GLN A 9 -9.18 -22.66 -12.49
C GLN A 9 -9.09 -21.31 -11.78
N VAL A 10 -7.96 -21.01 -11.13
CA VAL A 10 -7.75 -19.71 -10.47
C VAL A 10 -7.81 -18.56 -11.48
N LEU A 11 -7.21 -18.74 -12.66
CA LEU A 11 -7.24 -17.74 -13.72
C LEU A 11 -8.67 -17.52 -14.26
N GLN A 12 -9.47 -18.58 -14.41
CA GLN A 12 -10.87 -18.46 -14.81
C GLN A 12 -11.73 -17.79 -13.73
N LEU A 13 -11.48 -18.08 -12.45
CA LEU A 13 -12.19 -17.46 -11.33
C LEU A 13 -11.92 -15.95 -11.28
N VAL A 14 -10.67 -15.53 -11.48
CA VAL A 14 -10.28 -14.12 -11.53
C VAL A 14 -10.82 -13.42 -12.79
N ALA A 15 -10.86 -14.11 -13.93
CA ALA A 15 -11.41 -13.59 -15.18
C ALA A 15 -12.94 -13.39 -15.13
N GLY A 16 -13.65 -14.16 -14.28
CA GLY A 16 -15.09 -14.01 -14.06
C GLY A 16 -15.48 -12.91 -13.08
N LEU A 17 -14.52 -12.28 -12.38
CA LEU A 17 -14.82 -11.20 -11.45
C LEU A 17 -15.15 -9.91 -12.20
N PRO A 18 -16.15 -9.13 -11.73
CA PRO A 18 -16.35 -7.77 -12.20
C PRO A 18 -15.04 -6.97 -12.07
N PRO A 19 -14.64 -6.18 -13.08
CA PRO A 19 -13.32 -5.54 -13.09
C PRO A 19 -13.06 -4.65 -11.86
N TYR A 20 -14.09 -3.99 -11.29
CA TYR A 20 -13.93 -3.22 -10.06
C TYR A 20 -13.55 -4.08 -8.85
N ILE A 21 -14.10 -5.29 -8.71
CA ILE A 21 -13.76 -6.23 -7.62
C ILE A 21 -12.33 -6.73 -7.80
N LYS A 22 -11.95 -7.07 -9.03
CA LYS A 22 -10.58 -7.49 -9.39
C LYS A 22 -9.55 -6.46 -8.88
N TYR A 23 -9.74 -5.18 -9.16
CA TYR A 23 -8.80 -4.14 -8.72
C TYR A 23 -8.83 -3.87 -7.22
N VAL A 24 -10.00 -3.96 -6.57
CA VAL A 24 -10.09 -3.83 -5.11
C VAL A 24 -9.27 -4.93 -4.45
N ILE A 25 -9.49 -6.19 -4.83
CA ILE A 25 -8.79 -7.34 -4.25
C ILE A 25 -7.29 -7.21 -4.52
N LEU A 26 -6.89 -7.00 -5.77
CA LEU A 26 -5.48 -6.92 -6.15
C LEU A 26 -4.74 -5.81 -5.40
N THR A 27 -5.38 -4.64 -5.26
CA THR A 27 -4.79 -3.50 -4.53
C THR A 27 -4.75 -3.71 -3.02
N ALA A 28 -5.67 -4.51 -2.48
CA ALA A 28 -5.69 -4.88 -1.07
C ALA A 28 -4.74 -6.04 -0.73
N VAL A 29 -4.04 -6.64 -1.71
CA VAL A 29 -3.00 -7.63 -1.44
C VAL A 29 -1.72 -6.89 -1.00
N PRO A 30 -1.13 -7.21 0.18
CA PRO A 30 0.15 -6.67 0.59
C PRO A 30 1.22 -6.91 -0.47
N TRP A 31 2.19 -5.99 -0.60
CA TRP A 31 3.22 -5.96 -1.65
C TRP A 31 2.74 -5.64 -3.05
N VAL A 32 1.54 -6.08 -3.44
CA VAL A 32 0.97 -5.80 -4.75
C VAL A 32 0.50 -4.34 -4.81
N GLU A 33 -0.47 -3.98 -3.97
CA GLU A 33 -0.93 -2.60 -3.81
C GLU A 33 -1.20 -1.88 -5.15
N LEU A 34 -1.11 -0.54 -5.19
CA LEU A 34 -1.20 0.20 -6.45
C LEU A 34 -0.09 -0.13 -7.45
N ARG A 35 1.06 -0.67 -6.98
CA ARG A 35 2.25 -0.94 -7.80
C ARG A 35 2.01 -2.09 -8.78
N GLY A 36 1.18 -3.07 -8.40
CA GLY A 36 0.74 -4.13 -9.31
C GLY A 36 -0.56 -3.77 -10.04
N SER A 37 -1.50 -3.13 -9.36
CA SER A 37 -2.82 -2.86 -9.94
C SER A 37 -2.80 -1.83 -11.07
N ILE A 38 -1.97 -0.78 -10.97
CA ILE A 38 -1.90 0.27 -12.02
C ILE A 38 -1.31 -0.27 -13.33
N PRO A 39 -0.12 -0.92 -13.35
CA PRO A 39 0.42 -1.46 -14.60
C PRO A 39 -0.52 -2.46 -15.26
N LEU A 40 -1.21 -3.30 -14.47
CA LEU A 40 -2.20 -4.24 -14.98
C LEU A 40 -3.39 -3.52 -15.62
N ALA A 41 -3.93 -2.48 -14.97
CA ALA A 41 -5.03 -1.69 -15.51
C ALA A 41 -4.66 -1.01 -16.83
N VAL A 42 -3.45 -0.44 -16.91
CA VAL A 42 -2.95 0.20 -18.14
C VAL A 42 -2.75 -0.84 -19.25
N GLN A 43 -2.17 -2.00 -18.95
CA GLN A 43 -1.96 -3.07 -19.93
C GLN A 43 -3.29 -3.61 -20.48
N GLN A 44 -4.33 -3.69 -19.65
CA GLN A 44 -5.65 -4.18 -20.05
C GLN A 44 -6.53 -3.10 -20.70
N GLY A 45 -6.08 -1.84 -20.78
CA GLY A 45 -6.89 -0.73 -21.27
C GLY A 45 -8.06 -0.37 -20.35
N GLU A 46 -7.92 -0.69 -19.06
CA GLU A 46 -8.95 -0.57 -18.03
C GLU A 46 -8.68 0.64 -17.10
N GLN A 47 -8.16 1.76 -17.64
CA GLN A 47 -7.80 2.95 -16.86
C GLN A 47 -8.97 3.60 -16.12
N LEU A 48 -10.21 3.30 -16.49
CA LEU A 48 -11.41 3.76 -15.78
C LEU A 48 -11.40 3.38 -14.28
N TYR A 49 -10.68 2.32 -13.89
CA TYR A 49 -10.61 1.85 -12.51
C TYR A 49 -9.45 2.43 -11.69
N LEU A 50 -8.61 3.30 -12.27
CA LEU A 50 -7.53 3.98 -11.54
C LEU A 50 -7.99 4.71 -10.26
N PRO A 51 -9.16 5.40 -10.24
CA PRO A 51 -9.68 6.00 -9.01
C PRO A 51 -10.01 4.96 -7.92
N ILE A 52 -10.52 3.78 -8.31
CA ILE A 52 -10.82 2.70 -7.36
C ILE A 52 -9.52 2.15 -6.77
N ILE A 53 -8.49 1.96 -7.59
CA ILE A 53 -7.16 1.53 -7.14
C ILE A 53 -6.60 2.55 -6.13
N LEU A 54 -6.65 3.84 -6.45
CA LEU A 54 -6.16 4.91 -5.58
C LEU A 54 -6.86 4.90 -4.21
N VAL A 55 -8.20 4.93 -4.22
CA VAL A 55 -9.01 4.94 -2.98
C VAL A 55 -8.78 3.66 -2.18
N THR A 56 -8.79 2.49 -2.83
CA THR A 56 -8.54 1.21 -2.15
C THR A 56 -7.19 1.22 -1.44
N ASN A 57 -6.14 1.70 -2.11
CA ASN A 57 -4.81 1.75 -1.51
C ASN A 57 -4.71 2.74 -0.34
N MET A 58 -5.42 3.88 -0.39
CA MET A 58 -5.53 4.76 0.77
C MET A 58 -6.26 4.09 1.94
N LEU A 59 -7.32 3.33 1.65
CA LEU A 59 -8.14 2.67 2.67
C LEU A 59 -7.42 1.52 3.37
N VAL A 60 -6.44 0.88 2.73
CA VAL A 60 -5.54 -0.11 3.34
C VAL A 60 -4.86 0.41 4.62
N PHE A 61 -4.69 1.74 4.74
CA PHE A 61 -4.18 2.38 5.95
C PHE A 61 -4.97 1.97 7.20
N PHE A 62 -6.30 2.02 7.15
CA PHE A 62 -7.15 1.86 8.33
C PHE A 62 -7.04 0.48 8.99
N PRO A 63 -7.28 -0.64 8.28
CA PRO A 63 -7.14 -1.95 8.90
C PRO A 63 -5.70 -2.14 9.40
N THR A 64 -4.69 -1.73 8.63
CA THR A 64 -3.29 -1.88 9.04
C THR A 64 -2.99 -1.14 10.34
N TYR A 65 -3.29 0.17 10.40
CA TYR A 65 -2.99 1.02 11.55
C TYR A 65 -3.75 0.57 12.81
N PHE A 66 -5.04 0.25 12.69
CA PHE A 66 -5.86 -0.12 13.84
C PHE A 66 -5.60 -1.55 14.32
N ILE A 67 -5.34 -2.51 13.42
CA ILE A 67 -4.95 -3.87 13.82
C ILE A 67 -3.62 -3.84 14.57
N LEU A 68 -2.64 -3.05 14.13
CA LEU A 68 -1.37 -2.87 14.87
C LEU A 68 -1.61 -2.30 16.28
N GLY A 69 -2.49 -1.31 16.41
CA GLY A 69 -2.89 -0.78 17.71
C GLY A 69 -3.55 -1.83 18.59
N TRP A 70 -4.48 -2.58 18.04
CA TRP A 70 -5.15 -3.66 18.75
C TRP A 70 -4.18 -4.75 19.20
N VAL A 71 -3.31 -5.24 18.31
CA VAL A 71 -2.28 -6.24 18.62
C VAL A 71 -1.35 -5.74 19.74
N TYR A 72 -0.99 -4.46 19.74
CA TYR A 72 -0.18 -3.89 20.80
C TYR A 72 -0.85 -3.90 22.17
N HIS A 73 -2.16 -3.66 22.23
CA HIS A 73 -2.91 -3.76 23.48
C HIS A 73 -2.97 -5.18 24.04
N LEU A 74 -2.73 -6.20 23.20
CA LEU A 74 -2.61 -7.59 23.65
C LEU A 74 -1.23 -7.92 24.23
N ILE A 75 -0.23 -7.05 24.06
CA ILE A 75 1.13 -7.27 24.59
C ILE A 75 1.14 -6.87 26.06
N PRO A 76 1.42 -7.81 27.00
CA PRO A 76 1.46 -7.49 28.42
C PRO A 76 2.54 -6.45 28.73
N GLU A 77 2.19 -5.53 29.62
CA GLU A 77 3.11 -4.51 30.13
C GLU A 77 4.34 -5.16 30.79
N GLY A 78 5.50 -4.52 30.66
CA GLY A 78 6.74 -4.98 31.27
C GLY A 78 7.47 -6.11 30.52
N THR A 79 6.86 -6.73 29.52
CA THR A 79 7.54 -7.71 28.64
C THR A 79 8.70 -7.09 27.86
N TRP A 80 9.67 -7.91 27.44
CA TRP A 80 10.79 -7.44 26.61
C TRP A 80 10.32 -6.74 25.33
N LEU A 81 9.27 -7.27 24.70
CA LEU A 81 8.69 -6.70 23.48
C LEU A 81 8.06 -5.32 23.75
N HIS A 82 7.29 -5.18 24.83
CA HIS A 82 6.71 -3.90 25.24
C HIS A 82 7.80 -2.84 25.47
N ARG A 83 8.82 -3.16 26.27
CA ARG A 83 9.95 -2.25 26.55
C ARG A 83 10.70 -1.84 25.28
N LYS A 84 10.89 -2.78 24.34
CA LYS A 84 11.54 -2.50 23.05
C LYS A 84 10.72 -1.53 22.20
N LEU A 85 9.40 -1.73 22.11
CA LEU A 85 8.50 -0.86 21.36
C LEU A 85 8.44 0.55 21.96
N GLU A 86 8.39 0.67 23.28
CA GLU A 86 8.48 1.97 23.96
C GLU A 86 9.81 2.67 23.69
N GLY A 87 10.93 1.94 23.74
CA GLY A 87 12.25 2.46 23.40
C GLY A 87 12.32 3.00 21.96
N VAL A 88 11.79 2.24 20.99
CA VAL A 88 11.69 2.68 19.60
C VAL A 88 10.86 3.96 19.49
N ARG A 89 9.66 3.99 20.09
CA ARG A 89 8.79 5.17 20.10
C ARG A 89 9.47 6.41 20.69
N ARG A 90 10.18 6.23 21.82
CA ARG A 90 10.91 7.31 22.49
C ARG A 90 12.04 7.85 21.62
N ASN A 91 12.84 6.97 21.02
CA ASN A 91 13.96 7.35 20.17
C ASN A 91 13.49 7.96 18.83
N ALA A 92 12.29 7.61 18.38
CA ALA A 92 11.74 8.12 17.14
C ALA A 92 11.07 9.49 17.28
N ARG A 93 10.73 9.95 18.49
CA ARG A 93 10.08 11.25 18.72
C ARG A 93 10.77 12.42 17.99
N PRO A 94 12.11 12.60 18.06
CA PRO A 94 12.77 13.69 17.35
C PRO A 94 12.63 13.59 15.83
N LEU A 95 12.62 12.38 15.26
CA LEU A 95 12.38 12.17 13.83
C LEU A 95 10.94 12.52 13.45
N VAL A 96 9.97 12.17 14.30
CA VAL A 96 8.56 12.50 14.08
C VAL A 96 8.32 14.00 14.16
N GLU A 97 8.95 14.69 15.10
CA GLU A 97 8.87 16.15 15.22
C GLU A 97 9.51 16.85 14.03
N LYS A 98 10.65 16.34 13.55
CA LYS A 98 11.41 16.95 12.45
C LYS A 98 10.84 16.65 11.06
N TYR A 99 10.44 15.40 10.81
CA TYR A 99 10.05 14.93 9.48
C TYR A 99 8.60 14.48 9.40
N GLY A 100 8.04 13.92 10.48
CA GLY A 100 6.63 13.55 10.65
C GLY A 100 5.84 13.34 9.37
N LEU A 101 4.89 14.26 9.11
CA LEU A 101 3.96 14.18 7.99
C LEU A 101 4.66 14.18 6.62
N ILE A 102 5.69 15.01 6.43
CA ILE A 102 6.37 15.16 5.13
C ILE A 102 7.26 13.94 4.87
N GLY A 103 8.06 13.52 5.85
CA GLY A 103 8.94 12.37 5.73
C GLY A 103 8.18 11.08 5.48
N LEU A 104 7.06 10.88 6.15
CA LEU A 104 6.20 9.73 5.92
C LEU A 104 5.52 9.78 4.54
N ALA A 105 5.10 10.96 4.07
CA ALA A 105 4.51 11.10 2.73
C ALA A 105 5.55 10.79 1.65
N VAL A 106 6.77 11.31 1.77
CA VAL A 106 7.89 11.02 0.85
C VAL A 106 8.24 9.54 0.89
N PHE A 107 8.32 8.92 2.07
CA PHE A 107 8.56 7.49 2.22
C PHE A 107 7.54 6.64 1.44
N VAL A 108 6.25 6.97 1.54
CA VAL A 108 5.17 6.25 0.86
C VAL A 108 5.13 6.56 -0.64
N ALA A 109 5.52 7.78 -1.06
CA ALA A 109 5.53 8.20 -2.46
C ALA A 109 6.53 7.45 -3.33
N ILE A 110 7.59 6.92 -2.74
CA ILE A 110 8.59 6.11 -3.44
C ILE A 110 7.93 4.78 -3.81
N PRO A 111 7.77 4.42 -5.10
CA PRO A 111 7.10 3.19 -5.51
C PRO A 111 8.05 1.99 -5.52
N LEU A 112 8.78 1.77 -4.43
CA LEU A 112 9.71 0.64 -4.27
C LEU A 112 9.05 -0.54 -3.53
N PRO A 113 9.63 -1.75 -3.63
CA PRO A 113 9.23 -2.84 -2.75
C PRO A 113 9.48 -2.45 -1.28
N GLY A 114 8.49 -2.66 -0.42
CA GLY A 114 8.57 -2.35 1.01
C GLY A 114 8.15 -0.92 1.40
N THR A 115 7.92 -0.01 0.46
CA THR A 115 7.34 1.34 0.71
C THR A 115 5.90 1.38 0.19
N GLY A 116 4.95 1.94 0.93
CA GLY A 116 3.54 1.94 0.50
C GLY A 116 2.56 2.19 1.63
N ALA A 117 1.27 1.94 1.39
CA ALA A 117 0.23 2.20 2.38
C ALA A 117 0.38 1.28 3.63
N TYR A 118 0.69 0.00 3.43
CA TYR A 118 0.93 -0.94 4.55
C TYR A 118 2.12 -0.52 5.42
N SER A 119 3.29 -0.34 4.80
CA SER A 119 4.49 0.01 5.55
C SER A 119 4.44 1.45 6.08
N GLY A 120 3.78 2.36 5.37
CA GLY A 120 3.50 3.72 5.85
C GLY A 120 2.59 3.72 7.08
N ALA A 121 1.50 2.95 7.07
CA ALA A 121 0.63 2.79 8.23
C ALA A 121 1.39 2.17 9.42
N ALA A 122 2.19 1.14 9.17
CA ALA A 122 3.01 0.48 10.18
C ALA A 122 4.08 1.42 10.77
N ALA A 123 4.77 2.16 9.91
CA ALA A 123 5.74 3.17 10.32
C ALA A 123 5.06 4.25 11.16
N ALA A 124 3.96 4.84 10.70
CA ALA A 124 3.24 5.87 11.43
C ALA A 124 2.79 5.40 12.82
N TRP A 125 2.30 4.17 12.91
CA TRP A 125 1.90 3.55 14.16
C TRP A 125 3.08 3.29 15.11
N LEU A 126 4.20 2.79 14.57
CA LEU A 126 5.43 2.55 15.33
C LEU A 126 6.04 3.86 15.84
N LEU A 127 5.94 4.91 15.04
CA LEU A 127 6.37 6.27 15.37
C LEU A 127 5.43 6.99 16.36
N GLY A 128 4.28 6.40 16.70
CA GLY A 128 3.30 7.00 17.61
C GLY A 128 2.59 8.22 17.03
N MET A 129 2.49 8.33 15.71
CA MET A 129 1.79 9.43 15.03
C MET A 129 0.27 9.23 15.13
N GLY A 130 -0.47 10.29 15.50
CA GLY A 130 -1.93 10.25 15.56
C GLY A 130 -2.57 9.88 14.21
N TRP A 131 -3.56 8.98 14.23
CA TRP A 131 -4.14 8.34 13.04
C TRP A 131 -4.56 9.32 11.93
N LYS A 132 -5.07 10.51 12.28
CA LYS A 132 -5.47 11.54 11.30
C LYS A 132 -4.26 12.03 10.49
N LYS A 133 -3.20 12.46 11.18
CA LYS A 133 -1.97 12.97 10.55
C LYS A 133 -1.30 11.87 9.72
N SER A 134 -1.30 10.66 10.26
CA SER A 134 -0.78 9.45 9.61
C SER A 134 -1.53 9.15 8.31
N PHE A 135 -2.87 9.16 8.34
CA PHE A 135 -3.71 8.94 7.17
C PHE A 135 -3.45 10.00 6.09
N PHE A 136 -3.44 11.29 6.45
CA PHE A 136 -3.17 12.35 5.47
C PHE A 136 -1.78 12.22 4.85
N SER A 137 -0.77 11.90 5.65
CA SER A 137 0.60 11.67 5.16
C SER A 137 0.67 10.48 4.19
N VAL A 138 0.07 9.35 4.57
CA VAL A 138 0.02 8.15 3.73
C VAL A 138 -0.76 8.41 2.46
N ALA A 139 -1.92 9.09 2.53
CA ALA A 139 -2.71 9.44 1.37
C ALA A 139 -1.95 10.35 0.39
N LEU A 140 -1.22 11.36 0.89
CA LEU A 140 -0.36 12.20 0.06
C LEU A 140 0.75 11.40 -0.63
N GLY A 141 1.39 10.49 0.11
CA GLY A 141 2.38 9.59 -0.46
C GLY A 141 1.79 8.67 -1.52
N VAL A 142 0.62 8.08 -1.25
CA VAL A 142 -0.11 7.23 -2.20
C VAL A 142 -0.46 7.99 -3.48
N CYS A 143 -0.88 9.26 -3.39
CA CYS A 143 -1.07 10.12 -4.57
C CYS A 143 0.23 10.32 -5.36
N GLY A 144 1.35 10.58 -4.68
CA GLY A 144 2.66 10.69 -5.33
C GLY A 144 3.06 9.40 -6.07
N ALA A 145 2.97 8.27 -5.38
CA ALA A 145 3.26 6.96 -5.95
C ALA A 145 2.31 6.63 -7.13
N PHE A 146 1.04 7.00 -7.03
CA PHE A 146 0.06 6.83 -8.10
C PHE A 146 0.50 7.52 -9.39
N PHE A 147 0.84 8.81 -9.34
CA PHE A 147 1.24 9.54 -10.53
C PHE A 147 2.55 9.01 -11.13
N ILE A 148 3.50 8.61 -10.29
CA ILE A 148 4.76 8.02 -10.75
C ILE A 148 4.50 6.70 -11.47
N VAL A 149 3.81 5.76 -10.81
CA VAL A 149 3.56 4.41 -11.37
C VAL A 149 2.68 4.48 -12.61
N TRP A 150 1.64 5.31 -12.60
CA TRP A 150 0.76 5.49 -13.76
C TRP A 150 1.52 6.08 -14.95
N GLY A 151 2.29 7.16 -14.75
CA GLY A 151 3.09 7.77 -15.82
C GLY A 151 4.13 6.80 -16.41
N LEU A 152 4.83 6.03 -15.56
CA LEU A 152 5.74 4.98 -16.00
C LEU A 152 5.02 3.89 -16.81
N SER A 153 3.84 3.46 -16.36
CA SER A 153 3.07 2.42 -17.03
C SER A 153 2.58 2.87 -18.42
N GLU A 154 2.09 4.10 -18.53
CA GLU A 154 1.65 4.68 -19.82
C GLU A 154 2.84 4.89 -20.77
N ALA A 155 4.00 5.35 -20.27
CA ALA A 155 5.20 5.51 -21.08
C ALA A 155 5.67 4.17 -21.68
N VAL A 156 5.67 3.11 -20.87
CA VAL A 156 6.01 1.75 -21.32
C VAL A 156 4.98 1.24 -22.34
N ALA A 157 3.69 1.35 -22.05
CA ALA A 157 2.62 0.90 -22.94
C ALA A 157 2.61 1.67 -24.28
N GLY A 158 2.86 2.99 -24.25
CA GLY A 158 3.01 3.82 -25.43
C GLY A 158 4.21 3.40 -26.27
N GLY A 159 5.37 3.18 -25.65
CA GLY A 159 6.57 2.68 -26.34
C GLY A 159 6.30 1.38 -27.11
N PHE A 160 5.62 0.41 -26.50
CA PHE A 160 5.25 -0.84 -27.17
C PHE A 160 4.35 -0.63 -28.41
N ARG A 161 3.46 0.37 -28.39
CA ARG A 161 2.57 0.67 -29.53
C ARG A 161 3.25 1.41 -30.67
N PHE A 162 4.35 2.12 -30.41
CA PHE A 162 5.11 2.83 -31.45
C PHE A 162 6.11 1.92 -32.18
N PHE A 163 6.58 0.85 -31.54
CA PHE A 163 7.58 -0.06 -32.09
C PHE A 163 7.05 -1.44 -32.53
N GLY A 164 5.75 -1.72 -32.32
CA GLY A 164 5.08 -2.97 -32.73
C GLY A 164 3.98 -2.70 -33.74
#